data_AF-A0A1H6EUY1-F1
#
_entry.id   AF-A0A1H6EUY1-F1
#
_cell.length_a   1.000
_cell.length_b   1.000
_cell.length_c   1.000
_cell.angle_alpha   90.00
_cell.angle_beta   90.00
_cell.angle_gamma   90.00
#
_symmetry.space_group_name_H-M   'P 1'
#
loop_
_entity.id
_entity.type
_entity.pdbx_description
1 polymer ?
#
loop_
_entity_poly.entity_id
_entity_poly.type
_entity_poly.pdbx_seq_one_letter_code
_entity_poly.pdbx_strand_id
1 'polypeptide(L)'
;MTGDGGCPRCRTDSVLAVLRLPATWANQAGGAREVVLCARCDAGDPVVAYFAAHGTVRPEGVDELARLLLDWIDRARPLGSPP
;
A
#
# COMPACT_ATOMS: atom_id res chain seq x y z
N MET A 1 7.26 -20.20 -0.20
CA MET A 1 8.58 -19.53 -0.12
C MET A 1 8.38 -18.08 -0.54
N THR A 2 7.93 -17.24 0.39
CA THR A 2 8.01 -15.78 0.26
C THR A 2 9.49 -15.43 0.28
N GLY A 3 10.04 -14.98 -0.85
CA GLY A 3 11.47 -14.81 -1.00
C GLY A 3 12.03 -13.82 0.01
N ASP A 4 13.16 -14.19 0.60
CA ASP A 4 14.09 -13.32 1.36
C ASP A 4 14.76 -12.27 0.43
N GLY A 5 13.97 -11.67 -0.47
CA GLY A 5 14.44 -10.76 -1.50
C GLY A 5 14.00 -9.35 -1.17
N GLY A 6 14.96 -8.45 -1.01
CA GLY A 6 14.71 -7.02 -0.92
C GLY A 6 13.85 -6.51 -2.08
N CYS A 7 13.39 -5.28 -1.97
CA CYS A 7 12.45 -4.68 -2.91
C CYS A 7 12.91 -4.86 -4.36
N PRO A 8 12.11 -5.47 -5.27
CA PRO A 8 12.55 -5.72 -6.64
C PRO A 8 12.82 -4.43 -7.43
N ARG A 9 12.30 -3.28 -6.97
CA ARG A 9 12.49 -1.96 -7.59
C ARG A 9 13.82 -1.31 -7.21
N CYS A 10 14.15 -1.26 -5.91
CA CYS A 10 15.36 -0.57 -5.43
C CYS A 10 16.44 -1.50 -4.89
N ARG A 11 16.19 -2.81 -4.83
CA ARG A 11 17.07 -3.87 -4.34
C ARG A 11 17.49 -3.71 -2.87
N THR A 12 16.81 -2.86 -2.10
CA THR A 12 17.06 -2.70 -0.65
C THR A 12 16.11 -3.54 0.19
N ASP A 13 16.51 -3.85 1.41
CA ASP A 13 15.67 -4.55 2.39
C ASP A 13 14.69 -3.58 3.08
N SER A 14 13.85 -2.92 2.28
CA SER A 14 12.90 -1.88 2.73
C SER A 14 11.46 -2.24 2.38
N VAL A 15 11.19 -3.53 2.17
CA VAL A 15 9.85 -4.06 1.91
C VAL A 15 9.07 -4.03 3.21
N LEU A 16 7.96 -3.30 3.21
CA LEU A 16 7.04 -3.25 4.36
C LEU A 16 6.05 -4.42 4.31
N ALA A 17 5.54 -4.74 3.12
CA ALA A 17 4.57 -5.80 2.92
C ALA A 17 4.54 -6.28 1.47
N VAL A 18 4.12 -7.54 1.29
CA VAL A 18 3.73 -8.10 -0.01
C VAL A 18 2.25 -8.44 0.06
N LEU A 19 1.43 -7.68 -0.66
CA LEU A 19 -0.02 -7.85 -0.69
C LEU A 19 -0.41 -8.76 -1.85
N ARG A 20 -1.21 -9.79 -1.57
CA ARG A 20 -1.84 -10.63 -2.60
C ARG A 20 -3.25 -10.12 -2.84
N LEU A 21 -3.45 -9.46 -3.98
CA LEU A 21 -4.74 -8.92 -4.38
C LEU A 21 -5.42 -9.86 -5.37
N PRO A 22 -6.70 -10.21 -5.17
CA PRO A 22 -7.47 -10.90 -6.18
C PRO A 22 -7.47 -10.09 -7.49
N ALA A 23 -7.24 -10.73 -8.63
CA ALA A 23 -7.25 -10.10 -9.94
C ALA A 23 -8.64 -9.52 -10.31
N THR A 24 -9.69 -10.00 -9.63
CA THR A 24 -11.07 -9.50 -9.78
C THR A 24 -11.25 -8.04 -9.40
N TRP A 25 -10.30 -7.42 -8.68
CA TRP A 25 -10.30 -5.99 -8.40
C TRP A 25 -9.85 -5.10 -9.56
N ALA A 26 -9.42 -5.67 -10.69
CA ALA A 26 -8.94 -4.90 -11.84
C ALA A 26 -9.44 -5.41 -13.22
N ASN A 27 -10.58 -6.12 -13.26
CA ASN A 27 -11.30 -6.66 -14.44
C ASN A 27 -11.20 -8.19 -14.65
N GLN A 28 -12.37 -8.84 -14.51
CA GLN A 28 -12.93 -10.07 -15.12
C GLN A 28 -12.09 -11.30 -15.56
N ALA A 29 -10.81 -11.47 -15.20
CA ALA A 29 -10.12 -12.75 -15.39
C ALA A 29 -9.49 -13.24 -14.09
N GLY A 30 -9.83 -14.47 -13.69
CA GLY A 30 -9.38 -15.07 -12.42
C GLY A 30 -7.85 -15.13 -12.30
N GLY A 31 -7.33 -14.79 -11.11
CA GLY A 31 -5.91 -14.78 -10.76
C GLY A 31 -5.66 -14.02 -9.45
N ALA A 32 -4.42 -14.00 -8.96
CA ALA A 32 -3.97 -13.11 -7.87
C ALA A 32 -2.73 -12.34 -8.32
N ARG A 33 -2.66 -11.04 -8.03
CA ARG A 33 -1.48 -10.21 -8.27
C ARG A 33 -0.76 -9.93 -6.95
N GLU A 34 0.56 -10.00 -6.96
CA GLU A 34 1.38 -9.55 -5.83
C GLU A 34 1.75 -8.07 -6.01
N VAL A 35 1.53 -7.28 -4.97
CA VAL A 35 1.92 -5.87 -4.88
C VAL A 35 2.93 -5.73 -3.75
N VAL A 36 4.11 -5.19 -4.06
CA VAL A 36 5.18 -4.97 -3.09
C VAL A 36 5.16 -3.51 -2.62
N LEU A 37 4.85 -3.30 -1.34
CA LEU A 37 4.96 -2.01 -0.67
C LEU A 37 6.38 -1.82 -0.14
N CYS A 38 7.07 -0.77 -0.59
CA CYS A 38 8.44 -0.47 -0.22
C CYS A 38 8.53 0.93 0.36
N ALA A 39 9.10 1.04 1.57
CA ALA A 39 9.27 2.31 2.27
C ALA A 39 10.07 3.34 1.46
N ARG A 40 11.00 2.89 0.60
CA ARG A 40 11.83 3.78 -0.21
C ARG A 40 11.18 4.16 -1.53
N CYS A 41 10.62 3.18 -2.23
CA CYS A 41 10.05 3.42 -3.56
C CYS A 41 8.67 4.08 -3.50
N ASP A 42 7.92 3.86 -2.42
CA ASP A 42 6.58 4.42 -2.23
C ASP A 42 6.57 5.53 -1.16
N ALA A 43 7.73 6.15 -0.89
CA ALA A 43 7.87 7.19 0.14
C ALA A 43 6.96 8.42 -0.06
N GLY A 44 6.45 8.62 -1.28
CA GLY A 44 5.48 9.67 -1.61
C GLY A 44 4.03 9.31 -1.30
N ASP A 45 3.71 8.04 -1.02
CA ASP A 45 2.39 7.62 -0.56
C ASP A 45 2.29 7.83 0.96
N PRO A 46 1.36 8.67 1.44
CA PRO A 46 1.32 9.03 2.85
C PRO A 46 0.97 7.85 3.76
N VAL A 47 0.21 6.86 3.27
CA VAL A 47 -0.13 5.66 4.06
C VAL A 47 1.12 4.79 4.20
N VAL A 48 1.88 4.59 3.12
CA VAL A 48 3.15 3.88 3.20
C VAL A 48 4.13 4.60 4.13
N ALA A 49 4.25 5.93 4.01
CA ALA A 49 5.12 6.73 4.87
C ALA A 49 4.77 6.58 6.35
N TYR A 50 3.47 6.58 6.70
CA TYR A 50 3.01 6.33 8.05
C TYR A 50 3.48 4.95 8.56
N PHE A 51 3.27 3.88 7.80
CA PHE A 51 3.72 2.55 8.22
C PHE A 51 5.25 2.41 8.25
N ALA A 52 5.98 3.10 7.37
CA ALA A 52 7.43 3.15 7.41
C ALA A 52 7.95 3.79 8.71
N ALA A 53 7.27 4.81 9.22
CA ALA A 53 7.66 5.52 10.44
C ALA A 53 7.19 4.80 11.72
N HIS A 54 5.97 4.27 11.73
CA HIS A 54 5.33 3.76 12.94
C HIS A 54 5.37 2.22 13.06
N GLY A 55 5.57 1.50 11.96
CA GLY A 55 5.58 0.03 11.88
C GLY A 55 4.21 -0.62 12.06
N THR A 56 3.43 -0.16 13.06
CA THR A 56 2.07 -0.61 13.35
C THR A 56 1.19 0.56 13.79
N VAL A 57 -0.13 0.38 13.72
CA VAL A 57 -1.10 1.37 14.18
C VAL A 57 -1.23 1.27 15.69
N ARG A 58 -0.97 2.37 16.39
CA ARG A 58 -1.22 2.54 17.83
C ARG A 58 -2.47 3.41 18.04
N PRO A 59 -3.18 3.30 19.18
CA PRO A 59 -4.40 4.06 19.42
C PRO A 59 -4.26 5.57 19.18
N GLU A 60 -3.11 6.14 19.52
CA GLU A 60 -2.82 7.57 19.40
C GLU A 60 -2.71 8.05 17.94
N GLY A 61 -2.39 7.14 17.01
CA GLY A 61 -2.21 7.44 15.59
C GLY A 61 -3.42 7.11 14.72
N VAL A 62 -4.51 6.59 15.30
CA VAL A 62 -5.70 6.17 14.54
C VAL A 62 -6.33 7.35 13.79
N ASP A 63 -6.47 8.49 14.43
CA ASP A 63 -7.09 9.69 13.80
C ASP A 63 -6.22 10.29 12.69
N GLU A 64 -4.90 10.16 12.80
CA GLU A 64 -3.97 10.56 11.74
C GLU A 64 -4.06 9.61 10.55
N LEU A 65 -3.95 8.31 10.80
CA LEU A 65 -4.08 7.29 9.76
C LEU A 65 -5.44 7.37 9.05
N ALA A 66 -6.53 7.58 9.78
CA ALA A 66 -7.86 7.72 9.21
C ALA A 66 -7.93 8.87 8.21
N ARG A 67 -7.34 10.03 8.54
CA ARG A 67 -7.27 11.18 7.62
C ARG A 67 -6.44 10.87 6.38
N LEU A 68 -5.29 10.22 6.54
CA LEU A 68 -4.44 9.84 5.41
C LEU A 68 -5.14 8.84 4.47
N LEU A 69 -5.90 7.89 5.03
CA LEU A 69 -6.67 6.92 4.26
C LEU A 69 -7.80 7.58 3.47
N LEU A 70 -8.54 8.51 4.07
CA LEU A 70 -9.61 9.23 3.38
C LEU A 70 -9.08 10.03 2.18
N ASP A 71 -8.02 10.80 2.39
CA ASP A 71 -7.35 11.56 1.33
C ASP A 71 -6.78 10.65 0.23
N TRP A 72 -6.23 9.48 0.62
CA TRP A 72 -5.81 8.47 -0.35
C TRP A 72 -6.98 7.93 -1.18
N ILE A 73 -8.12 7.61 -0.55
CA ILE A 73 -9.33 7.13 -1.23
C ILE A 73 -9.83 8.17 -2.23
N ASP A 74 -9.87 9.44 -1.84
CA ASP A 74 -10.32 10.53 -2.70
C ASP A 74 -9.46 10.65 -3.97
N ARG A 75 -8.13 10.48 -3.85
CA ARG A 75 -7.22 10.46 -5.00
C ARG A 75 -7.30 9.18 -5.83
N ALA A 76 -7.58 8.05 -5.20
CA ALA A 76 -7.67 6.76 -5.86
C ALA A 76 -8.98 6.61 -6.67
N ARG A 77 -9.96 7.49 -6.44
CA ARG A 77 -11.24 7.49 -7.15
C ARG A 77 -11.02 7.70 -8.65
N PRO A 78 -11.55 6.80 -9.52
CA PRO A 78 -11.53 7.03 -10.96
C PRO A 78 -12.27 8.32 -11.29
N LEU A 79 -11.74 9.13 -12.20
CA LEU A 79 -12.43 10.30 -12.73
C LEU A 79 -13.76 9.86 -13.34
N GLY A 80 -14.88 10.09 -12.63
CA GLY A 80 -16.23 9.78 -13.08
C GLY A 80 -17.11 8.93 -12.13
N SER A 81 -16.60 8.42 -11.00
CA SER A 81 -17.45 7.70 -10.03
C SER A 81 -18.12 8.67 -9.04
N PRO A 82 -19.46 8.65 -8.87
CA PRO A 82 -20.14 9.52 -7.89
C PRO A 82 -19.80 9.14 -6.43
N PRO A 83 -20.02 10.07 -5.47
CA PRO A 83 -19.77 9.89 -4.03
C PRO A 83 -20.41 8.64 -3.44
#